data_AF-A0A6P0YPU9-F1
#
_entry.id   AF-A0A6P0YPU9-F1
#
_cell.length_a   1.000
_cell.length_b   1.000
_cell.length_c   1.000
_cell.angle_alpha   90.00
_cell.angle_beta   90.00
_cell.angle_gamma   90.00
#
_symmetry.space_group_name_H-M   'P 1'
#
loop_
_entity.id
_entity.type
_entity.pdbx_description
1 polymer ?
#
loop_
_entity_poly.entity_id
_entity_poly.type
_entity_poly.pdbx_seq_one_letter_code
_entity_poly.pdbx_strand_id
1 'polypeptide(L)'
;MERLQEPIDAAGFLEAILQEDDPEPELLKNALRKVMAGLRSGNQVSSVAEQTYQRLNSLLEKSGCEDIYTFVQLLKVLGLQVSINPIQETESDI
;
A
#
# COMPACT_ATOMS: atom_id res chain seq x y z
N MET A 1 7.31 14.91 -0.72
CA MET A 1 6.31 14.15 -1.50
C MET A 1 6.94 13.48 -2.72
N GLU A 2 8.02 14.00 -3.31
CA GLU A 2 8.65 13.46 -4.54
C GLU A 2 9.06 11.98 -4.46
N ARG A 3 9.43 11.47 -3.27
CA ARG A 3 9.90 10.07 -3.12
C ARG A 3 8.85 9.01 -3.44
N LEU A 4 7.58 9.22 -3.12
CA LEU A 4 6.54 8.19 -3.32
C LEU A 4 6.11 7.98 -4.79
N GLN A 5 6.79 8.62 -5.74
CA GLN A 5 6.68 8.33 -7.18
C GLN A 5 7.46 7.06 -7.55
N GLU A 6 8.53 6.76 -6.80
CA GLU A 6 9.33 5.58 -7.03
C GLU A 6 8.69 4.36 -6.35
N PRO A 7 8.53 3.22 -7.07
CA PRO A 7 7.95 2.01 -6.50
C PRO A 7 8.64 1.53 -5.21
N ILE A 8 9.97 1.72 -5.10
CA ILE A 8 10.75 1.31 -3.93
C ILE A 8 10.41 2.12 -2.68
N ASP A 9 10.23 3.43 -2.84
CA ASP A 9 9.89 4.33 -1.75
C ASP A 9 8.44 4.12 -1.32
N ALA A 10 7.52 3.88 -2.27
CA ALA A 10 6.14 3.51 -1.98
C ALA A 10 6.05 2.17 -1.23
N ALA A 11 6.86 1.19 -1.64
CA ALA A 11 6.92 -0.12 -1.01
C ALA A 11 7.38 -0.03 0.45
N GLY A 12 8.54 0.59 0.70
CA GLY A 12 9.06 0.76 2.06
C GLY A 12 8.11 1.55 2.96
N PHE A 13 7.47 2.59 2.42
CA PHE A 13 6.49 3.38 3.18
C PHE A 13 5.26 2.55 3.57
N LEU A 14 4.64 1.83 2.64
CA LEU A 14 3.46 1.01 2.94
C LEU A 14 3.80 -0.17 3.86
N GLU A 15 4.97 -0.79 3.69
CA GLU A 15 5.43 -1.88 4.55
C GLU A 15 5.57 -1.41 6.00
N ALA A 16 6.21 -0.25 6.22
CA ALA A 16 6.33 0.33 7.57
C ALA A 16 4.97 0.54 8.23
N ILE A 17 3.98 1.07 7.49
CA ILE A 17 2.62 1.28 8.01
C ILE A 17 1.94 -0.03 8.42
N LEU A 18 2.11 -1.10 7.64
CA LEU A 18 1.52 -2.40 7.98
C LEU A 18 2.22 -3.06 9.18
N GLN A 19 3.49 -2.75 9.41
CA GLN A 19 4.27 -3.38 10.49
C GLN A 19 4.14 -2.67 11.83
N GLU A 20 3.56 -1.47 11.90
CA GLU A 20 3.23 -0.78 13.15
C GLU A 20 2.47 -1.70 14.12
N ASP A 21 2.79 -1.61 15.41
CA ASP A 21 2.22 -2.50 16.43
C ASP A 21 0.81 -2.07 16.90
N ASP A 22 0.48 -0.78 16.75
CA ASP A 22 -0.84 -0.21 17.05
C ASP A 22 -1.14 0.95 16.07
N PRO A 23 -1.36 0.64 14.78
CA PRO A 23 -1.59 1.67 13.77
C PRO A 23 -2.92 2.38 14.01
N GLU A 24 -2.93 3.70 13.85
CA GLU A 24 -4.20 4.43 13.83
C GLU A 24 -5.14 3.84 12.74
N PRO A 25 -6.46 3.76 12.98
CA PRO A 25 -7.41 3.16 12.05
C PRO A 25 -7.30 3.71 10.61
N GLU A 26 -6.97 4.98 10.49
CA GLU A 26 -6.90 5.71 9.21
C GLU A 26 -5.50 5.77 8.59
N LEU A 27 -4.49 5.20 9.25
CA LEU A 27 -3.09 5.34 8.86
C LEU A 27 -2.82 4.73 7.47
N LEU A 28 -3.26 3.48 7.24
CA LEU A 28 -3.12 2.81 5.96
C LEU A 28 -3.88 3.53 4.83
N LYS A 29 -5.12 3.97 5.09
CA LYS A 29 -5.91 4.73 4.10
C LYS A 29 -5.18 6.01 3.68
N ASN A 30 -4.65 6.74 4.66
CA ASN A 30 -3.87 7.94 4.41
C ASN A 30 -2.56 7.65 3.66
N ALA A 31 -1.90 6.53 3.95
CA ALA A 31 -0.68 6.11 3.28
C ALA A 31 -0.95 5.80 1.80
N LEU A 32 -1.98 5.01 1.51
CA LEU A 32 -2.41 4.68 0.15
C LEU A 32 -2.77 5.95 -0.64
N ARG A 33 -3.48 6.90 -0.02
CA ARG A 33 -3.78 8.19 -0.64
C ARG A 33 -2.52 8.98 -1.01
N LYS A 34 -1.49 8.97 -0.14
CA LYS A 34 -0.20 9.64 -0.40
C LYS A 34 0.56 8.97 -1.55
N VAL A 35 0.60 7.64 -1.59
CA VAL A 35 1.22 6.88 -2.70
C VAL A 35 0.53 7.20 -4.02
N MET A 36 -0.81 7.13 -4.06
CA MET A 36 -1.57 7.48 -5.27
C MET A 36 -1.35 8.93 -5.71
N ALA A 37 -1.28 9.88 -4.77
CA ALA A 37 -0.98 11.27 -5.09
C ALA A 37 0.44 11.43 -5.68
N GLY A 38 1.43 10.69 -5.16
CA GLY A 38 2.77 10.61 -5.72
C GLY A 38 2.73 10.12 -7.17
N LEU A 39 2.21 8.91 -7.38
CA LEU A 39 2.13 8.29 -8.71
C LEU A 39 1.36 9.15 -9.73
N ARG A 40 0.26 9.81 -9.33
CA ARG A 40 -0.48 10.74 -10.20
C ARG A 40 0.39 11.92 -10.63
N SER A 41 1.19 12.45 -9.71
CA SER A 41 2.09 13.58 -9.99
C SER A 41 3.22 13.18 -10.96
N GLY A 42 3.63 11.90 -10.94
CA GLY A 42 4.58 11.32 -11.88
C GLY A 42 3.97 10.88 -13.22
N ASN A 43 2.66 11.05 -13.44
CA ASN A 43 1.91 10.47 -14.58
C ASN A 43 2.06 8.93 -14.70
N GLN A 44 2.23 8.23 -13.58
CA GLN A 44 2.48 6.77 -13.52
C GLN A 44 1.23 5.94 -13.15
N VAL A 45 0.05 6.56 -13.06
CA VAL A 45 -1.20 5.86 -12.67
C VAL A 45 -1.99 5.42 -13.90
N SER A 46 -2.19 4.11 -14.03
CA SER A 46 -3.12 3.56 -15.01
C SER A 46 -4.58 3.70 -14.56
N SER A 47 -5.52 3.66 -15.50
CA SER A 47 -6.96 3.66 -15.19
C SER A 47 -7.37 2.47 -14.31
N VAL A 48 -6.72 1.32 -14.48
CA VAL A 48 -6.93 0.12 -13.66
C VAL A 48 -6.46 0.36 -12.23
N ALA A 49 -5.28 0.96 -12.04
CA ALA A 49 -4.77 1.28 -10.70
C ALA A 49 -5.71 2.25 -9.96
N GLU A 50 -6.23 3.26 -10.67
CA GLU A 50 -7.19 4.22 -10.09
C GLU A 50 -8.52 3.56 -9.69
N GLN A 51 -9.08 2.70 -10.53
CA GLN A 51 -10.32 1.96 -10.21
C GLN A 51 -10.13 0.99 -9.04
N THR A 52 -9.01 0.27 -9.01
CA THR A 52 -8.68 -0.64 -7.91
C THR A 52 -8.49 0.12 -6.60
N TYR A 53 -7.80 1.26 -6.63
CA TYR A 53 -7.65 2.14 -5.46
C TYR A 53 -9.01 2.62 -4.94
N GLN A 54 -9.90 3.10 -5.80
CA GLN A 54 -11.22 3.57 -5.39
C GLN A 54 -12.07 2.46 -4.75
N ARG A 55 -12.05 1.26 -5.35
CA ARG A 55 -12.75 0.10 -4.79
C ARG A 55 -12.19 -0.27 -3.41
N LEU A 56 -10.87 -0.36 -3.28
CA LEU A 56 -10.22 -0.68 -2.01
C LEU A 56 -10.53 0.39 -0.96
N ASN A 57 -10.40 1.67 -1.29
CA ASN A 57 -10.68 2.77 -0.37
C ASN A 57 -12.11 2.72 0.17
N SER A 58 -13.09 2.35 -0.66
CA SER A 58 -14.48 2.16 -0.22
C SER A 58 -14.66 1.00 0.76
N LEU A 59 -13.86 -0.07 0.64
CA LEU A 59 -13.88 -1.19 1.59
C LEU A 59 -13.25 -0.77 2.92
N LEU A 60 -12.08 -0.12 2.86
CA LEU A 60 -11.34 0.34 4.04
C LEU A 60 -12.10 1.40 4.83
N GLU A 61 -12.85 2.26 4.16
CA GLU A 61 -13.69 3.27 4.83
C GLU A 61 -14.82 2.64 5.65
N LYS A 62 -15.33 1.46 5.25
CA LYS A 62 -16.39 0.77 5.98
C LYS A 62 -15.87 0.05 7.22
N SER A 63 -14.68 -0.55 7.14
CA SER A 63 -14.09 -1.29 8.25
C SER A 63 -13.05 -0.50 9.06
N GLY A 64 -12.73 0.74 8.69
CA GLY A 64 -11.66 1.50 9.35
C GLY A 64 -10.31 0.81 9.27
N CYS A 65 -10.06 0.09 8.17
CA CYS A 65 -8.89 -0.79 7.96
C CYS A 65 -8.75 -1.98 8.93
N GLU A 66 -9.72 -2.24 9.82
CA GLU A 66 -9.63 -3.28 10.86
C GLU A 66 -9.34 -4.68 10.27
N ASP A 67 -9.95 -5.01 9.13
CA ASP A 67 -9.76 -6.30 8.47
C ASP A 67 -8.30 -6.54 8.07
N ILE A 68 -7.62 -5.51 7.56
CA ILE A 68 -6.21 -5.61 7.12
C ILE A 68 -5.30 -5.70 8.33
N TYR A 69 -5.50 -4.88 9.35
CA TYR A 69 -4.66 -4.93 10.54
C TYR A 69 -4.83 -6.27 11.28
N THR A 70 -6.05 -6.79 11.37
CA THR A 70 -6.32 -8.13 11.91
C THR A 70 -5.59 -9.21 11.13
N PHE A 71 -5.59 -9.13 9.79
CA PHE A 71 -4.84 -10.06 8.95
C PHE A 71 -3.32 -9.98 9.21
N VAL A 72 -2.75 -8.77 9.29
CA VAL A 72 -1.33 -8.61 9.60
C VAL A 72 -0.99 -9.13 10.99
N GLN A 73 -1.84 -8.88 11.98
CA GLN A 73 -1.67 -9.40 13.33
C GLN A 73 -1.71 -10.93 13.35
N LEU A 74 -2.62 -11.56 12.61
CA LEU A 74 -2.66 -13.01 12.46
C LEU A 74 -1.34 -13.55 11.90
N LEU A 75 -0.76 -12.90 10.89
CA LEU A 75 0.55 -13.29 10.35
C LEU A 75 1.64 -13.22 11.43
N LYS A 76 1.70 -12.15 12.22
CA LYS A 76 2.64 -12.02 13.35
C LYS A 76 2.49 -13.19 14.34
N VAL A 77 1.26 -13.56 14.70
CA VAL A 77 0.98 -14.71 15.58
C VAL A 77 1.47 -16.04 14.99
N LEU A 78 1.43 -16.17 13.67
CA LEU A 78 1.92 -17.34 12.94
C LEU A 78 3.45 -17.35 12.74
N GLY A 79 4.18 -16.33 13.21
CA GLY A 79 5.61 -16.17 12.98
C GLY A 79 5.95 -15.69 11.56
N LEU A 80 4.99 -15.04 10.90
CA LEU A 80 5.10 -14.50 9.54
C LEU A 80 5.06 -12.96 9.55
N GLN A 81 5.58 -12.35 8.50
CA GLN A 81 5.57 -10.90 8.33
C GLN A 81 5.17 -10.54 6.89
N VAL A 82 4.47 -9.42 6.71
CA VAL A 82 4.20 -8.85 5.39
C VAL A 82 5.41 -8.07 4.91
N SER A 83 5.79 -8.29 3.66
CA SER A 83 6.72 -7.43 2.93
C SER A 83 6.10 -6.93 1.64
N ILE A 84 6.40 -5.69 1.27
CA ILE A 84 5.99 -5.06 0.01
C ILE A 84 7.26 -4.80 -0.80
N ASN A 85 7.28 -5.28 -2.03
CA ASN A 85 8.42 -5.15 -2.93
C ASN A 85 7.95 -4.51 -4.25
N PRO A 86 8.77 -3.64 -4.88
CA PRO A 86 8.52 -3.20 -6.24
C PRO A 86 8.33 -4.39 -7.17
N ILE A 87 7.36 -4.28 -8.08
CA ILE A 87 7.31 -5.21 -9.21
C ILE A 87 8.50 -4.86 -10.09
N GLN A 88 9.48 -5.76 -10.17
CA GLN A 88 10.54 -5.65 -11.17
C GLN A 88 9.90 -5.94 -12.53
N GLU A 89 10.00 -5.02 -13.48
CA GLU A 89 9.75 -5.37 -14.88
C GLU A 89 10.80 -6.44 -15.23
N THR A 90 10.36 -7.68 -15.44
CA THR A 90 11.20 -8.66 -16.11
C THR A 90 11.56 -8.08 -17.47
N GLU A 91 12.84 -7.77 -17.70
CA GLU A 91 13.39 -7.62 -19.05
C GLU A 91 12.83 -8.79 -19.86
N SER A 92 11.91 -8.49 -20.78
CA SER A 92 11.49 -9.47 -21.76
C SER A 92 12.71 -9.70 -22.64
N ASP A 93 13.32 -10.87 -22.51
CA ASP A 93 14.45 -11.30 -23.33
C ASP A 93 14.15 -10.96 -24.81
N ILE A 94 15.02 -10.11 -25.38
CA ILE A 94 15.02 -9.67 -26.78
C ILE A 94 15.23 -10.86 -27.72
#